data_AF-A0A1D8A2L8-F1
#
_entry.id   AF-A0A1D8A2L8-F1
#
_cell.length_a   1.000
_cell.length_b   1.000
_cell.length_c   1.000
_cell.angle_alpha   90.00
_cell.angle_beta   90.00
_cell.angle_gamma   90.00
#
_symmetry.space_group_name_H-M   'P 1'
#
loop_
_entity.id
_entity.type
_entity.pdbx_description
1 polymer ?
#
loop_
_entity_poly.entity_id
_entity_poly.type
_entity_poly.pdbx_seq_one_letter_code
_entity_poly.pdbx_strand_id
1 'polypeptide(L)'
;MFGKVIGAIAGNKAAKHVQGVSGTGGTLLGFAAPMVLRRLGPLGLITAVAGGYAYKRYTDRRAAEKQKVARPSGFAEPTRTQA
;
A
#
# COMPACT_ATOMS: atom_id res chain seq x y z
N MET A 1 20.39 21.37 7.15
CA MET A 1 19.42 22.20 6.38
C MET A 1 18.73 21.41 5.27
N PHE A 2 19.49 20.66 4.45
CA PHE A 2 18.96 19.86 3.33
C PHE A 2 17.85 18.86 3.70
N GLY A 3 17.93 18.24 4.88
CA GLY A 3 16.92 17.29 5.35
C GLY A 3 15.51 17.88 5.52
N LYS A 4 15.39 19.18 5.79
CA LYS A 4 14.08 19.86 5.92
C LYS A 4 13.41 20.05 4.56
N VAL A 5 14.20 20.29 3.51
CA VAL A 5 13.70 20.49 2.14
C VAL A 5 13.21 19.16 1.54
N ILE A 6 14.01 18.10 1.67
CA ILE A 6 13.62 16.75 1.22
C ILE A 6 12.41 16.24 2.01
N GLY A 7 12.39 16.48 3.32
CA GLY A 7 11.26 16.14 4.19
C GLY A 7 9.98 16.89 3.82
N ALA A 8 10.07 18.17 3.45
CA ALA A 8 8.92 18.96 3.01
C ALA A 8 8.35 18.45 1.67
N ILE A 9 9.21 18.09 0.71
CA ILE A 9 8.79 17.57 -0.60
C ILE A 9 8.12 16.20 -0.45
N ALA A 10 8.75 15.29 0.30
CA ALA A 10 8.19 13.98 0.59
C ALA A 10 6.88 14.09 1.40
N GLY A 11 6.83 15.00 2.37
CA GLY A 11 5.66 15.27 3.20
C GLY A 11 4.48 15.83 2.40
N ASN A 12 4.72 16.75 1.47
CA ASN A 12 3.66 17.34 0.64
C ASN A 12 3.07 16.31 -0.34
N LYS A 13 3.89 15.37 -0.83
CA LYS A 13 3.42 14.28 -1.69
C LYS A 13 2.64 13.22 -0.91
N ALA A 14 3.07 12.91 0.32
CA ALA A 14 2.30 12.07 1.23
C ALA A 14 0.95 12.71 1.56
N ALA A 15 0.94 13.98 1.98
CA ALA A 15 -0.27 14.73 2.35
C ALA A 15 -1.37 14.67 1.28
N LYS A 16 -1.00 14.87 0.01
CA LYS A 16 -1.94 14.77 -1.13
C LYS A 16 -2.53 13.38 -1.33
N HIS A 17 -1.82 12.32 -0.92
CA HIS A 17 -2.26 10.94 -1.06
C HIS A 17 -3.08 10.44 0.14
N VAL A 18 -2.82 10.97 1.35
CA VAL A 18 -3.60 10.64 2.56
C VAL A 18 -4.90 11.44 2.70
N GLN A 19 -5.10 12.52 1.93
CA GLN A 19 -6.33 13.33 1.97
C GLN A 19 -7.60 12.53 1.60
N GLY A 20 -7.47 11.35 0.98
CA GLY A 20 -8.57 10.42 0.70
C GLY A 20 -8.70 9.24 1.69
N VAL A 21 -7.82 9.13 2.69
CA VAL A 21 -7.78 8.03 3.69
C VAL A 21 -8.22 8.56 5.07
N SER A 22 -9.31 9.34 5.10
CA SER A 22 -9.82 10.04 6.29
C SER A 22 -10.83 9.19 7.09
N GLY A 23 -10.46 7.96 7.43
CA GLY A 23 -11.22 7.13 8.39
C GLY A 23 -10.60 7.17 9.78
N THR A 24 -11.42 6.98 10.83
CA THR A 24 -10.98 6.95 12.26
C THR A 24 -9.81 5.99 12.51
N GLY A 25 -9.75 4.88 11.77
CA GLY A 25 -8.61 3.95 11.84
C GLY A 25 -7.33 4.48 11.21
N GLY A 26 -7.44 5.21 10.09
CA GLY A 26 -6.30 5.80 9.38
C GLY A 26 -5.67 6.97 10.13
N THR A 27 -6.48 7.77 10.83
CA THR A 27 -6.00 8.86 11.67
C THR A 27 -5.35 8.37 12.96
N LEU A 28 -5.94 7.39 13.65
CA LEU A 28 -5.32 6.80 14.84
C LEU A 28 -3.98 6.15 14.51
N LEU A 29 -3.93 5.38 13.42
CA LEU A 29 -2.68 4.77 12.96
C LEU A 29 -1.68 5.85 12.52
N GLY A 30 -2.11 6.86 11.78
CA GLY A 30 -1.27 7.98 11.33
C GLY A 30 -0.70 8.82 12.48
N PHE A 31 -1.43 8.94 13.59
CA PHE A 31 -1.00 9.67 14.78
C PHE A 31 -0.08 8.83 15.68
N ALA A 32 -0.39 7.54 15.84
CA ALA A 32 0.37 6.64 16.71
C ALA A 32 1.64 6.07 16.02
N ALA A 33 1.59 5.85 14.70
CA ALA A 33 2.71 5.31 13.93
C ALA A 33 4.02 6.09 14.11
N PRO A 34 4.07 7.44 14.00
CA PRO A 34 5.31 8.17 14.20
C PRO A 34 5.80 8.09 15.65
N MET A 35 4.91 7.95 16.63
CA MET A 35 5.30 7.82 18.05
C MET A 35 5.96 6.46 18.33
N VAL A 36 5.43 5.38 17.77
CA VAL A 36 6.01 4.03 17.87
C VAL A 36 7.31 3.92 17.06
N LEU A 37 7.33 4.50 15.86
CA LEU A 37 8.50 4.46 14.98
C LEU A 37 9.69 5.23 15.58
N ARG A 38 9.43 6.33 16.29
CA ARG A 38 10.45 7.11 17.02
C ARG A 38 11.07 6.31 18.17
N ARG A 39 10.38 5.30 18.71
CA ARG A 39 10.88 4.38 19.74
C ARG A 39 11.72 3.22 19.18
N LEU A 40 11.45 2.81 17.93
CA LEU A 40 12.19 1.74 17.25
C LEU A 40 13.47 2.23 16.55
N GLY A 41 13.61 3.53 16.36
CA GLY A 41 14.82 4.14 15.80
C GLY A 41 15.10 3.75 14.34
N PRO A 42 16.34 3.96 13.85
CA PRO A 42 16.73 3.69 12.46
C PRO A 42 16.54 2.23 12.06
N LEU A 43 16.78 1.30 12.98
CA LEU A 43 16.57 -0.14 12.79
C LEU A 43 15.08 -0.46 12.59
N GLY A 44 14.18 0.18 13.34
CA GLY A 44 12.75 0.06 13.15
C GLY A 44 12.29 0.44 11.75
N LEU A 45 12.85 1.51 11.19
CA LEU A 45 12.56 1.97 9.84
C LEU A 45 13.01 0.95 8.79
N ILE A 46 14.23 0.42 8.94
CA ILE A 46 14.75 -0.61 8.03
C ILE A 46 13.87 -1.86 8.07
N THR A 47 13.52 -2.33 9.27
CA THR A 47 12.64 -3.50 9.44
C THR A 47 11.23 -3.24 8.92
N ALA A 48 10.67 -2.05 9.11
CA ALA A 48 9.36 -1.70 8.58
C ALA A 48 9.36 -1.66 7.05
N VAL A 49 10.41 -1.13 6.43
CA VAL A 49 10.56 -1.09 4.97
C VAL A 49 10.80 -2.49 4.42
N ALA A 50 11.73 -3.25 4.99
CA ALA A 50 12.06 -4.60 4.55
C ALA A 50 10.89 -5.57 4.77
N GLY A 51 10.27 -5.53 5.95
CA GLY A 51 9.10 -6.33 6.31
C GLY A 51 7.88 -5.94 5.46
N GLY A 52 7.65 -4.64 5.24
CA GLY A 52 6.61 -4.15 4.35
C GLY A 52 6.81 -4.60 2.89
N TYR A 53 8.05 -4.60 2.39
CA TYR A 53 8.37 -5.08 1.05
C TYR A 53 8.17 -6.59 0.91
N ALA A 54 8.64 -7.38 1.88
CA ALA A 54 8.43 -8.82 1.91
C ALA A 54 6.94 -9.18 2.00
N TYR A 55 6.20 -8.49 2.86
CA TYR A 55 4.75 -8.64 3.00
C TYR A 55 4.00 -8.25 1.72
N LYS A 56 4.38 -7.13 1.08
CA LYS A 56 3.84 -6.72 -0.21
C LYS A 56 4.06 -7.79 -1.27
N ARG A 57 5.28 -8.35 -1.37
CA ARG A 57 5.60 -9.40 -2.35
C ARG A 57 4.78 -10.68 -2.10
N TYR A 58 4.53 -11.01 -0.84
CA TYR A 58 3.73 -12.17 -0.47
C TYR A 58 2.23 -11.99 -0.76
N THR A 59 1.69 -10.83 -0.40
CA THR A 59 0.28 -10.49 -0.65
C THR A 59 -0.01 -10.34 -2.14
N ASP A 60 0.89 -9.75 -2.90
CA ASP A 60 0.76 -9.59 -4.35
C ASP A 60 0.71 -10.93 -5.08
N ARG A 61 1.52 -11.92 -4.65
CA ARG A 61 1.43 -13.31 -5.13
C ARG A 61 0.05 -13.93 -4.85
N ARG A 62 -0.45 -13.79 -3.62
CA ARG A 62 -1.79 -14.29 -3.26
C ARG A 62 -2.92 -13.54 -3.96
N ALA A 63 -2.76 -12.24 -4.20
CA ALA A 63 -3.73 -11.43 -4.93
C ALA A 63 -3.76 -11.81 -6.41
N ALA A 64 -2.60 -12.07 -7.03
CA ALA A 64 -2.50 -12.58 -8.39
C ALA A 64 -3.11 -13.99 -8.54
N GLU A 65 -2.94 -14.86 -7.55
CA GLU A 65 -3.62 -16.17 -7.49
C GLU A 65 -5.13 -16.00 -7.34
N LYS A 66 -5.59 -15.13 -6.44
CA LYS A 66 -7.02 -14.81 -6.30
C LYS A 66 -7.61 -14.18 -7.57
N GLN A 67 -6.87 -13.35 -8.31
CA GLN A 67 -7.29 -12.81 -9.60
C GLN A 67 -7.34 -13.87 -10.70
N LYS A 68 -6.46 -14.88 -10.67
CA LYS A 68 -6.54 -16.05 -11.57
C LYS A 68 -7.77 -16.91 -11.29
N VAL A 69 -8.14 -17.09 -10.03
CA VAL A 69 -9.35 -17.83 -9.63
C VAL A 69 -10.63 -17.02 -9.89
N ALA A 70 -10.56 -15.68 -9.82
CA ALA A 70 -11.68 -14.78 -10.12
C ALA A 70 -11.93 -14.55 -11.63
N ARG A 71 -11.15 -15.17 -12.52
CA ARG A 71 -11.56 -15.37 -13.92
C ARG A 71 -12.25 -16.72 -14.02
N PRO A 72 -13.59 -16.79 -13.93
CA PRO A 72 -14.29 -17.95 -14.44
C PRO A 72 -14.03 -17.99 -15.95
N SER A 73 -13.20 -18.94 -16.35
CA SER A 73 -13.28 -19.58 -17.66
C SER A 73 -14.75 -19.88 -17.94
N GLY A 74 -15.38 -19.15 -18.87
CA GLY A 74 -16.77 -19.45 -19.21
C GLY A 74 -17.51 -18.57 -20.21
N PHE A 75 -17.04 -17.36 -20.58
CA PHE A 75 -17.84 -16.51 -21.48
C PHE A 75 -17.03 -15.66 -22.46
N ALA A 76 -16.14 -16.30 -23.22
CA ALA A 76 -15.65 -15.73 -24.47
C ALA A 76 -15.47 -16.85 -25.50
N GLU A 77 -16.54 -17.61 -25.72
CA GLU A 77 -16.67 -18.44 -26.91
C GLU A 77 -17.14 -17.51 -28.05
N PRO A 78 -16.34 -17.30 -29.11
CA PRO A 78 -16.67 -16.37 -30.18
C PRO A 78 -17.54 -17.08 -31.22
N THR A 79 -18.76 -17.48 -30.88
CA THR A 79 -19.70 -17.99 -31.90
C THR A 79 -21.15 -17.87 -31.44
N ARG A 80 -21.87 -16.85 -31.92
CA ARG A 80 -23.31 -16.98 -32.18
C ARG A 80 -23.75 -16.04 -33.30
N THR A 81 -23.67 -16.58 -34.50
CA THR A 81 -24.70 -16.40 -35.54
C THR A 81 -26.09 -16.43 -34.91
N GLN A 82 -26.81 -15.30 -34.90
CA GLN A 82 -28.26 -15.12 -34.71
C GLN A 82 -28.48 -13.61 -34.72
N ALA A 83 -29.22 -12.97 -35.61
CA ALA A 83 -30.14 -13.39 -36.66
C ALA A 83 -30.13 -12.32 -37.77
#